data_AF-A0A4Y1ZUI0-F1
#
_entry.id   AF-A0A4Y1ZUI0-F1
#
_cell.length_a   1.000
_cell.length_b   1.000
_cell.length_c   1.000
_cell.angle_alpha   90.00
_cell.angle_beta   90.00
_cell.angle_gamma   90.00
#
_symmetry.space_group_name_H-M   'P 1'
#
loop_
_entity.id
_entity.type
_entity.pdbx_description
1 polymer ?
#
loop_
_entity_poly.entity_id
_entity_poly.type
_entity_poly.pdbx_seq_one_letter_code
_entity_poly.pdbx_strand_id
1 'polypeptide(L)'
;MNQGVLYRYSHDSESEEAQLVVPSHERDKILKEHHDSPNAAHYGLDGTYQRIANCYFWIENFAQSTRFKMTYEVFVTLKDTFLQEIIPYLKGFSKFMADAKEVAEMMKSDATRFAQGMW
;
A
#
# COMPACT_ATOMS: atom_id res chain seq x y z
N MET A 1 18.52 3.72 31.02
CA MET A 1 18.60 5.12 30.53
C MET A 1 18.07 5.11 29.10
N ASN A 2 16.98 5.84 28.84
CA ASN A 2 16.45 5.98 27.47
C ASN A 2 17.46 6.80 26.66
N GLN A 3 17.93 6.27 25.53
CA GLN A 3 19.01 6.81 24.70
C GLN A 3 18.65 8.12 23.96
N GLY A 4 17.97 9.07 24.63
CA GLY A 4 17.39 10.26 24.00
C GLY A 4 16.03 10.02 23.33
N VAL A 5 15.40 8.87 23.58
CA VAL A 5 14.07 8.53 23.08
C VAL A 5 13.01 9.40 23.75
N LEU A 6 12.19 10.09 22.96
CA LEU A 6 11.17 11.04 23.43
C LEU A 6 9.77 10.41 23.30
N TYR A 7 8.95 10.58 24.34
CA TYR A 7 7.55 10.13 24.37
C TYR A 7 6.62 11.32 24.62
N ARG A 8 5.38 11.25 24.12
CA ARG A 8 4.31 12.19 24.46
C ARG A 8 3.05 11.46 24.90
N TYR A 9 2.27 12.12 25.74
CA TYR A 9 0.89 11.75 26.00
C TYR A 9 -0.02 12.69 25.20
N SER A 10 -0.94 12.14 24.43
CA SER A 10 -1.90 12.92 23.68
C SER A 10 -3.15 13.17 24.52
N HIS A 11 -3.61 14.42 24.61
CA HIS A 11 -4.90 14.76 25.23
C HIS A 11 -6.09 14.44 24.29
N ASP A 12 -5.81 14.31 22.99
CA ASP A 12 -6.84 14.15 21.95
C ASP A 12 -7.03 12.69 21.51
N SER A 13 -6.25 11.74 22.04
CA SER A 13 -6.43 10.31 21.76
C SER A 13 -7.32 9.68 22.83
N GLU A 14 -8.19 8.76 22.42
CA GLU A 14 -8.95 7.92 23.35
C GLU A 14 -8.05 6.91 24.09
N SER A 15 -6.77 6.81 23.72
CA SER A 15 -5.77 5.99 24.39
C SER A 15 -5.02 6.78 25.46
N GLU A 16 -4.86 6.18 26.64
CA GLU A 16 -3.99 6.66 27.74
C GLU A 16 -2.52 6.27 27.53
N GLU A 17 -2.19 5.58 26.44
CA GLU A 17 -0.84 5.11 26.14
C GLU A 17 0.07 6.25 25.62
N ALA A 18 1.36 6.14 25.93
CA ALA A 18 2.36 7.07 25.44
C ALA A 18 2.70 6.78 23.96
N GLN A 19 2.75 7.84 23.15
CA GLN A 19 3.21 7.77 21.77
C GLN A 19 4.72 8.02 21.71
N LEU A 20 5.43 7.20 20.93
CA LEU A 20 6.84 7.42 20.60
C LEU A 20 6.97 8.59 19.63
N VAL A 21 7.84 9.53 19.94
CA VAL A 21 8.14 10.64 19.03
C VAL A 21 9.18 10.20 18.00
N VAL A 22 8.78 10.22 16.72
CA VAL A 22 9.54 9.65 15.61
C VAL A 22 10.22 10.75 14.79
N PRO A 23 11.56 10.73 14.67
CA PRO A 23 12.30 11.62 13.78
C PRO A 23 12.06 11.24 12.31
N SER A 24 12.23 12.19 11.39
CA SER A 24 11.87 12.02 9.98
C SER A 24 12.49 10.78 9.31
N HIS A 25 13.77 10.50 9.60
CA HIS A 25 14.51 9.40 8.98
C HIS A 25 14.10 8.00 9.47
N GLU A 26 13.35 7.89 10.57
CA GLU A 26 12.86 6.60 11.07
C GLU A 26 11.44 6.26 10.58
N ARG A 27 10.73 7.24 9.99
CA ARG A 27 9.32 7.10 9.58
C ARG A 27 9.13 5.99 8.56
N ASP A 28 9.92 5.99 7.49
CA ASP A 28 9.81 5.01 6.41
C ASP A 28 10.01 3.58 6.92
N LYS A 29 10.93 3.41 7.87
CA LYS A 29 11.18 2.11 8.52
C LYS A 29 9.94 1.64 9.28
N ILE A 30 9.34 2.51 10.10
CA ILE A 30 8.13 2.19 10.87
C ILE A 30 6.96 1.88 9.93
N LEU A 31 6.75 2.68 8.89
CA LEU A 31 5.69 2.44 7.91
C LEU A 31 5.87 1.08 7.22
N LYS A 32 7.10 0.73 6.85
CA LYS A 32 7.42 -0.57 6.24
C LYS A 32 7.21 -1.74 7.20
N GLU A 33 7.63 -1.63 8.46
CA GLU A 33 7.41 -2.68 9.47
C GLU A 33 5.91 -2.94 9.71
N HIS A 34 5.08 -1.90 9.68
CA HIS A 34 3.63 -2.04 9.80
C HIS A 34 2.97 -2.61 8.53
N HIS A 35 3.48 -2.29 7.34
CA HIS A 35 3.06 -2.91 6.07
C HIS A 35 3.40 -4.41 6.01
N ASP A 36 4.63 -4.77 6.38
CA ASP A 36 5.14 -6.15 6.28
C ASP A 36 4.64 -7.06 7.41
N SER A 37 3.89 -6.50 8.38
CA SER A 37 3.32 -7.26 9.50
C SER A 37 2.35 -8.34 8.99
N PRO A 38 2.36 -9.57 9.55
CA PRO A 38 1.42 -10.63 9.16
C PRO A 38 -0.05 -10.24 9.24
N ASN A 39 -0.38 -9.25 10.09
CA ASN A 39 -1.74 -8.80 10.28
C ASN A 39 -2.09 -7.57 9.42
N ALA A 40 -1.16 -7.02 8.62
CA ALA A 40 -1.36 -5.78 7.87
C ALA A 40 -2.52 -5.84 6.87
N ALA A 41 -2.67 -6.99 6.19
CA ALA A 41 -3.75 -7.21 5.21
C ALA A 41 -5.16 -7.15 5.82
N HIS A 42 -5.30 -7.28 7.14
CA HIS A 42 -6.60 -7.36 7.81
C HIS A 42 -7.22 -6.00 8.15
N TYR A 43 -6.42 -4.92 8.17
CA TYR A 43 -6.86 -3.63 8.70
C TYR A 43 -7.12 -2.56 7.64
N GLY A 44 -6.66 -2.79 6.41
CA GLY A 44 -6.71 -1.77 5.35
C GLY A 44 -5.94 -0.50 5.71
N LEU A 45 -6.20 0.59 4.97
CA LEU A 45 -5.50 1.87 5.15
C LEU A 45 -5.81 2.51 6.51
N ASP A 46 -7.10 2.65 6.85
CA ASP A 46 -7.54 3.38 8.03
C ASP A 46 -7.15 2.66 9.33
N GLY A 47 -7.26 1.34 9.37
CA GLY A 47 -6.85 0.56 10.54
C GLY A 47 -5.33 0.55 10.72
N THR A 48 -4.57 0.53 9.62
CA THR A 48 -3.10 0.69 9.67
C THR A 48 -2.73 2.08 10.19
N TYR A 49 -3.39 3.13 9.69
CA TYR A 49 -3.23 4.50 10.19
C TYR A 49 -3.53 4.59 11.70
N GLN A 50 -4.65 4.04 12.18
CA GLN A 50 -5.02 4.13 13.60
C GLN A 50 -3.99 3.47 14.50
N ARG A 51 -3.47 2.29 14.12
CA ARG A 51 -2.43 1.61 14.92
C ARG A 51 -1.15 2.43 14.97
N ILE A 52 -0.74 3.00 13.85
CA ILE A 52 0.44 3.86 13.78
C ILE A 52 0.22 5.14 14.61
N ALA A 53 -0.93 5.79 14.44
CA ALA A 53 -1.26 7.02 15.15
C ALA A 53 -1.42 6.79 16.66
N ASN A 54 -1.80 5.59 17.12
CA ASN A 54 -1.88 5.29 18.55
C ASN A 54 -0.49 5.08 19.18
N CYS A 55 0.49 4.57 18.43
CA CYS A 55 1.81 4.23 18.96
C CYS A 55 2.87 5.30 18.71
N TYR A 56 2.69 6.16 17.71
CA TYR A 56 3.76 7.05 17.22
C TYR A 56 3.25 8.47 16.95
N PHE A 57 4.15 9.43 17.10
CA PHE A 57 3.92 10.85 16.83
C PHE A 57 5.04 11.45 15.99
N TRP A 58 4.65 12.18 14.95
CA TRP A 58 5.56 12.83 14.01
C TRP A 58 5.79 14.26 14.50
N ILE A 59 7.01 14.59 14.96
CA ILE A 59 7.39 15.99 15.14
C ILE A 59 7.48 16.64 13.76
N GLU A 60 6.63 17.64 13.51
CA GLU A 60 6.67 18.45 12.31
C GLU A 60 7.67 19.60 12.48
N ASN A 61 8.37 19.95 11.40
CA ASN A 61 8.89 21.31 11.22
C ASN A 61 7.76 22.12 10.57
N PHE A 62 6.97 22.80 11.41
CA PHE A 62 5.96 23.84 11.12
C PHE A 62 5.31 23.87 9.71
N ALA A 63 4.01 23.51 9.61
CA ALA A 63 2.93 24.28 8.93
C ALA A 63 1.68 23.48 8.49
N GLN A 64 1.56 22.17 8.71
CA GLN A 64 0.37 21.40 8.28
C GLN A 64 -0.17 20.50 9.41
N SER A 65 -1.49 20.27 9.39
CA SER A 65 -2.19 19.38 10.32
C SER A 65 -1.56 17.97 10.29
N THR A 66 -0.99 17.55 11.42
CA THR A 66 -0.26 16.28 11.62
C THR A 66 -1.05 15.05 11.17
N ARG A 67 -2.37 15.09 11.31
CA ARG A 67 -3.27 14.01 10.88
C ARG A 67 -3.25 13.80 9.37
N PHE A 68 -3.40 14.86 8.58
CA PHE A 68 -3.49 14.77 7.12
C PHE A 68 -2.18 14.29 6.49
N LYS A 69 -1.05 14.74 7.06
CA LYS A 69 0.28 14.36 6.58
C LYS A 69 0.62 12.92 6.91
N MET A 70 0.31 12.45 8.11
CA MET A 70 0.49 11.04 8.47
C MET A 70 -0.38 10.12 7.59
N THR A 71 -1.65 10.46 7.35
CA THR A 71 -2.49 9.69 6.41
C THR A 71 -1.92 9.67 4.99
N TYR A 72 -1.35 10.78 4.53
CA TYR A 72 -0.72 10.86 3.20
C TYR A 72 0.56 10.02 3.12
N GLU A 73 1.45 10.12 4.10
CA GLU A 73 2.69 9.32 4.15
C GLU A 73 2.39 7.82 4.22
N VAL A 74 1.44 7.42 5.07
CA VAL A 74 0.94 6.04 5.13
C VAL A 74 0.38 5.62 3.77
N PHE A 75 -0.47 6.44 3.15
CA PHE A 75 -1.07 6.13 1.86
C PHE A 75 -0.06 5.99 0.72
N VAL A 76 0.89 6.93 0.61
CA VAL A 76 1.92 6.91 -0.44
C VAL A 76 2.81 5.69 -0.28
N THR A 77 3.30 5.43 0.93
CA THR A 77 4.20 4.30 1.21
C THR A 77 3.52 2.96 0.95
N LEU A 78 2.28 2.80 1.42
CA LEU A 78 1.52 1.57 1.18
C LEU A 78 1.16 1.40 -0.29
N LYS A 79 0.83 2.49 -1.02
CA LYS A 79 0.56 2.42 -2.45
C LYS A 79 1.78 2.03 -3.26
N ASP A 80 2.92 2.64 -3.00
CA ASP A 80 4.13 2.36 -3.77
C ASP A 80 4.57 0.90 -3.57
N THR A 81 4.50 0.42 -2.33
CA THR A 81 4.81 -0.99 -2.00
C THR A 81 3.81 -1.95 -2.64
N PHE A 82 2.50 -1.70 -2.48
CA PHE A 82 1.45 -2.51 -3.09
C PHE A 82 1.53 -2.56 -4.61
N LEU A 83 1.80 -1.42 -5.25
CA LEU A 83 1.97 -1.35 -6.69
C LEU A 83 3.16 -2.18 -7.14
N GLN A 84 4.30 -2.11 -6.46
CA GLN A 84 5.45 -2.95 -6.80
C GLN A 84 5.16 -4.44 -6.68
N GLU A 85 4.38 -4.85 -5.69
CA GLU A 85 4.01 -6.26 -5.50
C GLU A 85 3.01 -6.77 -6.55
N ILE A 86 2.03 -5.95 -6.94
CA ILE A 86 0.97 -6.37 -7.88
C ILE A 86 1.36 -6.21 -9.36
N ILE A 87 2.27 -5.29 -9.68
CA ILE A 87 2.72 -4.99 -11.06
C ILE A 87 3.15 -6.27 -11.82
N PRO A 88 3.97 -7.19 -11.27
CA PRO A 88 4.35 -8.41 -11.95
C PRO A 88 3.14 -9.27 -12.35
N TYR A 89 2.14 -9.38 -11.48
CA TYR A 89 0.91 -10.12 -11.74
C TYR A 89 0.07 -9.44 -12.83
N LEU A 90 -0.10 -8.12 -12.76
CA LEU A 90 -0.82 -7.36 -13.78
C LEU A 90 -0.17 -7.49 -15.16
N LYS A 91 1.17 -7.47 -15.22
CA LYS A 91 1.93 -7.71 -16.45
C LYS A 91 1.70 -9.13 -16.97
N GLY A 92 1.76 -10.14 -16.11
CA GLY A 92 1.50 -11.53 -16.47
C GLY A 92 0.08 -11.74 -16.99
N PHE A 93 -0.91 -11.17 -16.30
CA PHE A 93 -2.31 -11.21 -16.71
C PHE A 93 -2.53 -10.51 -18.06
N SER A 94 -1.94 -9.31 -18.25
CA SER A 94 -2.04 -8.60 -19.53
C SER A 94 -1.46 -9.41 -20.69
N LYS A 95 -0.33 -10.09 -20.48
CA LYS A 95 0.26 -10.98 -21.48
C LYS A 95 -0.68 -12.16 -21.78
N PHE A 96 -1.16 -12.83 -20.75
CA PHE A 96 -2.11 -13.93 -20.90
C PHE A 96 -3.35 -13.52 -21.71
N MET A 97 -3.90 -12.32 -21.44
CA MET A 97 -5.05 -11.80 -22.19
C MET A 97 -4.73 -11.51 -23.66
N ALA A 98 -3.50 -11.07 -23.97
CA ALA A 98 -3.06 -10.86 -25.35
C ALA A 98 -2.94 -12.21 -26.09
N ASP A 99 -2.30 -13.20 -25.47
CA ASP A 99 -2.13 -14.55 -26.06
C ASP A 99 -3.49 -15.22 -26.29
N ALA A 100 -4.41 -15.13 -25.32
CA ALA A 100 -5.77 -15.68 -25.44
C ALA A 100 -6.57 -15.01 -26.57
N LYS A 101 -6.37 -13.71 -26.78
CA LYS A 101 -7.00 -12.97 -27.87
C LYS A 101 -6.50 -13.45 -29.23
N GLU A 102 -5.19 -13.65 -29.39
CA GLU A 102 -4.59 -14.16 -30.63
C GLU A 102 -5.14 -15.54 -31.00
N VAL A 103 -5.23 -16.45 -30.03
CA VAL A 103 -5.83 -17.78 -30.24
C VAL A 103 -7.29 -17.67 -30.67
N ALA A 104 -8.08 -16.79 -30.02
CA ALA A 104 -9.48 -16.60 -30.38
C ALA A 104 -9.66 -16.03 -31.80
N GLU A 105 -8.76 -15.14 -32.25
CA GLU A 105 -8.76 -14.60 -33.61
C GLU A 105 -8.35 -15.66 -34.64
N MET A 106 -7.34 -16.49 -34.34
CA MET A 106 -6.94 -17.62 -35.18
C MET A 106 -8.10 -18.59 -35.38
N MET A 107 -8.76 -19.01 -34.30
CA MET A 107 -9.93 -19.92 -34.36
C MET A 107 -11.08 -19.34 -35.19
N LYS A 108 -11.33 -18.02 -35.10
CA LYS A 108 -12.33 -17.34 -35.95
C LYS A 108 -11.92 -17.34 -37.41
N SER A 109 -10.64 -17.09 -37.70
CA SER A 109 -10.11 -17.08 -39.06
C SER A 109 -10.19 -18.45 -39.72
N ASP A 110 -9.85 -19.52 -39.01
CA ASP A 110 -9.94 -20.89 -39.51
C ASP A 110 -11.40 -21.29 -39.78
N ALA A 111 -12.30 -21.01 -38.83
CA ALA A 111 -13.73 -21.25 -39.02
C ALA A 111 -14.29 -20.52 -40.26
N THR A 112 -13.82 -19.31 -40.53
CA THR A 112 -14.22 -18.52 -41.71
C THR A 112 -13.68 -19.14 -43.00
N ARG A 113 -12.43 -19.60 -43.01
CA ARG A 113 -11.81 -20.27 -44.17
C ARG A 113 -12.50 -21.60 -44.49
N PHE A 114 -12.83 -22.40 -43.48
CA PHE A 114 -13.59 -23.64 -43.65
C PHE A 114 -14.96 -23.36 -44.28
N ALA A 115 -15.69 -22.34 -43.82
CA ALA A 115 -16.99 -21.98 -44.39
C ALA A 115 -16.91 -21.49 -45.85
N GLN A 116 -15.82 -20.84 -46.25
CA GLN A 116 -15.62 -20.34 -47.62
C GLN A 116 -15.19 -21.42 -48.62
N GLY A 117 -14.54 -22.51 -48.18
CA GLY A 117 -14.08 -23.60 -49.04
C GLY A 117 -15.10 -24.72 -49.30
N MET A 118 -16.32 -24.59 -48.79
CA MET A 118 -17.41 -25.59 -48.93
C MET A 118 -18.37 -25.30 -50.09
N TRP A 119 -18.02 -24.40 -51.01
CA TRP A 119 -18.78 -24.07 -52.22
C TRP A 119 -17.96 -24.34 -53.48
#